data_AF-A0A8X6YLI4-F1
#
_entry.id   AF-A0A8X6YLI4-F1
#
_cell.length_a   1.000
_cell.length_b   1.000
_cell.length_c   1.000
_cell.angle_alpha   90.00
_cell.angle_beta   90.00
_cell.angle_gamma   90.00
#
_symmetry.space_group_name_H-M   'P 1'
#
loop_
_entity.id
_entity.type
_entity.pdbx_description
1 polymer ?
#
loop_
_entity_poly.entity_id
_entity_poly.type
_entity_poly.pdbx_seq_one_letter_code
_entity_poly.pdbx_strand_id
1 'polypeptide(L)'
;MDTNMIADFERITFAGQGKLSYKHVLADAWVVRSSELGMTESLVHSRTHLGHILKPGDTVLGLDLSTINVNDMEFNKMKKENLPDVILVKKTYGDKAYRRRRRAWKLKHLNIDAETDLSGTDAGLEDFLEDLEEDVEYRQNVNIYKDHNKIAVDEDEIEDDVPRITLQDMMDDLVLDDATGEEGGPMLE
;
A
#
# COMPACT_ATOMS: atom_id res chain seq x y z
N MET A 1 -19.01 4.05 -7.15
CA MET A 1 -18.72 2.71 -6.63
C MET A 1 -19.62 2.48 -5.43
N ASP A 2 -20.23 1.30 -5.33
CA ASP A 2 -20.99 0.87 -4.15
C ASP A 2 -20.37 -0.43 -3.60
N THR A 3 -20.36 -0.60 -2.28
CA THR A 3 -19.73 -1.75 -1.61
C THR A 3 -20.63 -2.32 -0.51
N ASN A 4 -20.97 -3.60 -0.64
CA ASN A 4 -21.77 -4.34 0.33
C ASN A 4 -20.92 -5.43 0.98
N MET A 5 -20.73 -5.34 2.30
CA MET A 5 -19.99 -6.35 3.06
C MET A 5 -20.78 -7.66 3.13
N ILE A 6 -20.08 -8.79 2.93
CA ILE A 6 -20.68 -10.12 3.02
C ILE A 6 -20.42 -10.67 4.42
N ALA A 7 -21.50 -10.93 5.15
CA ALA A 7 -21.41 -11.51 6.48
C ALA A 7 -20.93 -12.97 6.42
N ASP A 8 -20.29 -13.45 7.49
CA ASP A 8 -19.69 -14.79 7.53
C ASP A 8 -20.72 -15.91 7.24
N PHE A 9 -21.97 -15.73 7.65
CA PHE A 9 -23.04 -16.71 7.43
C PHE A 9 -23.54 -16.77 5.98
N GLU A 10 -23.30 -15.74 5.17
CA GLU A 10 -23.69 -15.67 3.76
C GLU A 10 -22.61 -16.24 2.84
N ARG A 11 -21.43 -16.55 3.39
CA ARG A 11 -20.32 -17.10 2.63
C ARG A 11 -20.62 -18.52 2.18
N ILE A 12 -20.36 -18.80 0.92
CA ILE A 12 -20.44 -20.14 0.36
C ILE A 12 -19.26 -20.96 0.91
N THR A 13 -19.58 -22.02 1.66
CA THR A 13 -18.59 -22.98 2.16
C THR A 13 -18.53 -24.22 1.26
N PHE A 14 -17.34 -24.71 0.97
CA PHE A 14 -17.16 -25.92 0.16
C PHE A 14 -16.04 -26.81 0.70
N ALA A 15 -16.09 -28.10 0.37
CA ALA A 15 -15.08 -29.07 0.79
C ALA A 15 -13.71 -28.72 0.20
N GLY A 16 -12.68 -28.60 1.06
CA GLY A 16 -11.32 -28.25 0.64
C GLY A 16 -11.00 -26.76 0.61
N GLN A 17 -11.89 -25.88 1.10
CA GLN A 17 -11.70 -24.41 1.11
C GLN A 17 -10.45 -23.93 1.89
N GLY A 18 -9.87 -24.76 2.77
CA GLY A 18 -8.67 -24.40 3.51
C GLY A 18 -8.91 -23.38 4.62
N LYS A 19 -7.83 -22.70 5.06
CA LYS A 19 -7.91 -21.67 6.10
C LYS A 19 -8.34 -20.34 5.50
N LEU A 20 -9.23 -19.63 6.20
CA LEU A 20 -9.60 -18.26 5.86
C LEU A 20 -8.51 -17.29 6.33
N SER A 21 -8.27 -16.25 5.54
CA SER A 21 -7.38 -15.16 5.91
C SER A 21 -8.06 -14.26 6.94
N TYR A 22 -7.33 -13.88 7.99
CA TYR A 22 -7.79 -12.88 8.98
C TYR A 22 -7.57 -11.44 8.52
N LYS A 23 -6.76 -11.24 7.47
CA LYS A 23 -6.43 -9.93 6.91
C LYS A 23 -7.51 -9.40 5.98
N HIS A 24 -8.26 -10.28 5.32
CA HIS A 24 -9.15 -9.90 4.24
C HIS A 24 -10.62 -10.10 4.61
N VAL A 25 -11.49 -9.23 4.07
CA VAL A 25 -12.93 -9.28 4.31
C VAL A 25 -13.63 -9.30 2.96
N LEU A 26 -14.53 -10.26 2.77
CA LEU A 26 -15.29 -10.39 1.54
C LEU A 26 -16.37 -9.30 1.43
N ALA A 27 -16.46 -8.68 0.26
CA ALA A 27 -17.52 -7.74 -0.10
C ALA A 27 -17.91 -7.89 -1.57
N ASP A 28 -19.15 -7.56 -1.88
CA ASP A 28 -19.61 -7.35 -3.25
C ASP A 28 -19.48 -5.86 -3.60
N ALA A 29 -18.78 -5.58 -4.69
CA ALA A 29 -18.48 -4.23 -5.15
C ALA A 29 -19.05 -3.99 -6.54
N TRP A 30 -19.65 -2.81 -6.74
CA TRP A 30 -20.09 -2.33 -8.05
C TRP A 30 -19.17 -1.20 -8.49
N VAL A 31 -18.37 -1.48 -9.51
CA VAL A 31 -17.33 -0.58 -10.01
C VAL A 31 -17.67 -0.10 -11.41
N VAL A 32 -17.10 1.04 -11.76
CA VAL A 32 -17.12 1.61 -13.12
C VAL A 32 -15.69 1.97 -13.49
N ARG A 33 -15.32 1.79 -14.75
CA ARG A 33 -14.00 2.21 -15.22
C ARG A 33 -13.87 3.72 -15.13
N SER A 34 -12.75 4.22 -14.62
CA SER A 34 -12.54 5.66 -14.46
C SER A 34 -12.63 6.43 -15.78
N SER A 35 -12.30 5.80 -16.91
CA SER A 35 -12.45 6.37 -18.26
C SER A 35 -13.89 6.49 -18.75
N GLU A 36 -14.82 5.71 -18.17
CA GLU A 36 -16.23 5.67 -18.55
C GLU A 36 -17.12 6.40 -17.53
N LEU A 37 -16.51 6.91 -16.45
CA LEU A 37 -17.19 7.63 -15.40
C LEU A 37 -17.90 8.87 -15.97
N GLY A 38 -19.22 8.92 -15.80
CA GLY A 38 -20.07 10.00 -16.32
C GLY A 38 -20.47 9.86 -17.79
N MET A 39 -19.95 8.86 -18.52
CA MET A 39 -20.37 8.55 -19.89
C MET A 39 -21.39 7.41 -19.94
N THR A 40 -21.27 6.42 -19.06
CA THR A 40 -22.12 5.24 -19.06
C THR A 40 -22.47 4.84 -17.62
N GLU A 41 -23.70 4.39 -17.41
CA GLU A 41 -24.20 3.92 -16.11
C GLU A 41 -24.01 2.41 -15.90
N SER A 42 -23.21 1.75 -16.75
CA SER A 42 -22.96 0.31 -16.66
C SER A 42 -22.00 -0.01 -15.52
N LEU A 43 -22.55 -0.51 -14.42
CA LEU A 43 -21.79 -1.00 -13.28
C LEU A 43 -21.36 -2.45 -13.51
N VAL A 44 -20.12 -2.76 -13.21
CA VAL A 44 -19.57 -4.12 -13.21
C VAL A 44 -19.55 -4.62 -11.77
N HIS A 45 -20.14 -5.79 -11.54
CA HIS A 45 -20.08 -6.47 -10.25
C HIS A 45 -18.76 -7.22 -10.11
N SER A 46 -18.16 -7.13 -8.92
CA SER A 46 -16.98 -7.90 -8.56
C SER A 46 -17.04 -8.29 -7.08
N ARG A 47 -16.77 -9.57 -6.79
CA ARG A 47 -16.56 -10.04 -5.43
C ARG A 47 -15.11 -9.84 -5.03
N THR A 48 -14.88 -9.00 -4.03
CA THR A 48 -13.54 -8.55 -3.62
C THR A 48 -13.18 -8.97 -2.20
N HIS A 49 -11.88 -9.08 -1.94
CA HIS A 49 -11.28 -9.36 -0.64
C HIS A 49 -10.93 -8.07 0.14
N LEU A 50 -11.11 -6.91 -0.49
CA LEU A 50 -10.79 -5.59 0.05
C LEU A 50 -11.97 -4.94 0.80
N GLY A 51 -12.92 -5.74 1.31
CA GLY A 51 -14.19 -5.25 1.84
C GLY A 51 -14.08 -4.31 3.04
N HIS A 52 -13.05 -4.46 3.87
CA HIS A 52 -12.81 -3.59 5.02
C HIS A 52 -11.98 -2.33 4.67
N ILE A 53 -11.45 -2.26 3.45
CA ILE A 53 -10.58 -1.17 2.97
C ILE A 53 -11.34 -0.24 2.03
N LEU A 54 -12.21 -0.81 1.18
CA LEU A 54 -12.94 -0.08 0.14
C LEU A 54 -14.22 0.57 0.70
N LYS A 55 -14.35 1.87 0.44
CA LYS A 55 -15.52 2.70 0.70
C LYS A 55 -16.11 3.22 -0.62
N PRO A 56 -17.42 3.50 -0.68
CA PRO A 56 -18.02 4.14 -1.84
C PRO A 56 -17.34 5.48 -2.17
N GLY A 57 -16.86 5.62 -3.40
CA GLY A 57 -16.13 6.81 -3.87
C GLY A 57 -14.62 6.61 -3.99
N ASP A 58 -14.07 5.54 -3.41
CA ASP A 58 -12.67 5.20 -3.56
C ASP A 58 -12.31 4.82 -5.01
N THR A 59 -11.05 5.04 -5.34
CA THR A 59 -10.44 4.52 -6.58
C THR A 59 -9.66 3.24 -6.27
N VAL A 60 -9.76 2.27 -7.18
CA VAL A 60 -9.17 0.95 -7.02
C VAL A 60 -8.55 0.49 -8.34
N LEU A 61 -7.40 -0.16 -8.26
CA LEU A 61 -6.75 -0.84 -9.36
C LEU A 61 -7.24 -2.28 -9.41
N GLY A 62 -7.51 -2.74 -10.63
CA GLY A 62 -7.97 -4.09 -10.88
C GLY A 62 -7.59 -4.57 -12.27
N LEU A 63 -7.74 -5.87 -12.48
CA LEU A 63 -7.56 -6.54 -13.76
C LEU A 63 -8.92 -6.70 -14.41
N ASP A 64 -9.07 -6.19 -15.63
CA ASP A 64 -10.23 -6.42 -16.48
C ASP A 64 -10.02 -7.72 -17.27
N LEU A 65 -10.73 -8.77 -16.86
CA LEU A 65 -10.69 -10.08 -17.50
C LEU A 65 -11.66 -10.20 -18.67
N SER A 66 -12.58 -9.25 -18.84
CA SER A 66 -13.53 -9.27 -19.96
C SER A 66 -12.86 -8.93 -21.30
N THR A 67 -11.81 -8.09 -21.26
CA THR A 67 -11.11 -7.58 -22.44
C THR A 67 -9.75 -8.23 -22.68
N ILE A 68 -9.24 -9.02 -21.73
CA ILE A 68 -7.92 -9.64 -21.82
C ILE A 68 -7.91 -10.83 -22.79
N ASN A 69 -6.84 -10.97 -23.55
CA ASN A 69 -6.58 -12.14 -24.39
C ASN A 69 -5.42 -12.95 -23.79
N VAL A 70 -5.75 -13.96 -22.97
CA VAL A 70 -4.77 -14.80 -22.27
C VAL A 70 -4.46 -16.05 -23.08
N ASN A 71 -3.18 -16.28 -23.36
CA ASN A 71 -2.70 -17.52 -23.95
C ASN A 71 -2.27 -18.50 -22.85
N ASP A 72 -3.22 -19.04 -22.09
CA ASP A 72 -2.96 -20.01 -21.04
C ASP A 72 -3.88 -21.24 -21.16
N MET A 73 -3.28 -22.44 -21.08
CA MET A 73 -4.01 -23.69 -21.28
C MET A 73 -4.99 -23.99 -20.15
N GLU A 74 -4.68 -23.61 -18.90
CA GLU A 74 -5.57 -23.84 -17.76
C GLU A 74 -6.72 -22.85 -17.74
N PHE A 75 -6.44 -21.59 -18.09
CA PHE A 75 -7.46 -20.56 -18.26
C PHE A 75 -8.50 -20.98 -19.31
N ASN A 76 -8.05 -21.57 -20.43
CA ASN A 76 -8.93 -22.08 -21.47
C ASN A 76 -9.80 -23.29 -21.06
N LYS A 77 -9.42 -24.03 -20.01
CA LYS A 77 -10.22 -25.14 -19.47
C LYS A 77 -11.32 -24.67 -18.53
N MET A 78 -11.22 -23.45 -17.99
CA MET A 78 -12.21 -22.91 -17.06
C MET A 78 -13.50 -22.50 -17.79
N LYS A 79 -14.64 -22.66 -17.11
CA LYS A 79 -15.93 -22.19 -17.63
C LYS A 79 -15.99 -20.67 -17.53
N LYS A 80 -16.36 -20.01 -18.62
CA LYS A 80 -16.54 -18.55 -18.66
C LYS A 80 -17.53 -18.03 -17.61
N GLU A 81 -18.56 -18.81 -17.29
CA GLU A 81 -19.56 -18.48 -16.27
C GLU A 81 -18.99 -18.37 -14.85
N ASN A 82 -17.86 -19.04 -14.58
CA ASN A 82 -17.22 -19.03 -13.27
C ASN A 82 -16.10 -17.97 -13.17
N LEU A 83 -15.76 -17.31 -14.29
CA LEU A 83 -14.71 -16.30 -14.32
C LEU A 83 -15.32 -14.95 -13.98
N PRO A 84 -14.72 -14.18 -13.05
CA PRO A 84 -15.15 -12.82 -12.79
C PRO A 84 -14.77 -11.91 -13.98
N ASP A 85 -15.58 -10.90 -14.26
CA ASP A 85 -15.28 -9.92 -15.29
C ASP A 85 -14.13 -9.00 -14.88
N VAL A 86 -14.09 -8.61 -13.60
CA VAL A 86 -13.06 -7.73 -13.04
C VAL A 86 -12.58 -8.27 -11.69
N ILE A 87 -11.26 -8.24 -11.48
CA ILE A 87 -10.62 -8.57 -10.20
C ILE A 87 -10.01 -7.31 -9.60
N LEU A 88 -10.47 -6.90 -8.42
CA LEU A 88 -9.89 -5.78 -7.69
C LEU A 88 -8.66 -6.22 -6.88
N VAL A 89 -7.58 -5.45 -6.96
CA VAL A 89 -6.26 -5.82 -6.40
C VAL A 89 -5.77 -4.83 -5.35
N LYS A 90 -5.71 -3.54 -5.66
CA LYS A 90 -5.10 -2.53 -4.78
C LYS A 90 -5.96 -1.27 -4.73
N LYS A 91 -6.35 -0.82 -3.54
CA LYS A 91 -6.96 0.52 -3.35
C LYS A 91 -5.89 1.58 -3.62
N THR A 92 -6.25 2.64 -4.31
CA THR A 92 -5.38 3.81 -4.47
C THR A 92 -5.81 4.88 -3.49
N TYR A 93 -4.86 5.34 -2.66
CA TYR A 93 -5.11 6.37 -1.65
C TYR A 93 -4.68 7.73 -2.17
N GLY A 94 -5.66 8.62 -2.39
CA GLY A 94 -5.46 10.04 -2.65
C GLY A 94 -4.34 10.41 -3.64
N ASP A 95 -3.79 11.60 -3.47
CA ASP A 95 -2.67 12.10 -4.28
C ASP A 95 -1.32 11.62 -3.71
N LYS A 96 -0.49 10.99 -4.57
CA LYS A 96 0.88 10.57 -4.23
C LYS A 96 1.74 11.73 -3.71
N ALA A 97 1.61 12.91 -4.32
CA ALA A 97 2.37 14.10 -3.89
C ALA A 97 1.97 14.56 -2.49
N TYR A 98 0.71 14.35 -2.12
CA TYR A 98 0.23 14.64 -0.78
C TYR A 98 0.78 13.63 0.25
N ARG A 99 0.72 12.32 -0.03
CA ARG A 99 1.30 11.29 0.85
C ARG A 99 2.79 11.51 1.12
N ARG A 100 3.56 11.80 0.06
CA ARG A 100 5.00 12.11 0.18
C ARG A 100 5.29 13.28 1.12
N ARG A 101 4.47 14.35 1.09
CA ARG A 101 4.66 15.52 1.96
C ARG A 101 4.42 15.18 3.43
N ARG A 102 3.44 14.32 3.74
CA ARG A 102 3.11 13.89 5.11
C ARG A 102 4.03 12.84 5.69
N ARG A 103 4.78 12.12 4.86
CA ARG A 103 5.73 11.11 5.30
C ARG A 103 6.80 11.73 6.21
N ALA A 104 6.63 11.56 7.53
CA ALA A 104 7.52 12.06 8.58
C ALA A 104 8.62 11.06 8.99
N TRP A 105 8.86 10.06 8.15
CA TRP A 105 9.84 9.01 8.36
C TRP A 105 10.68 8.81 7.09
N LYS A 106 11.85 8.20 7.24
CA LYS A 106 12.81 7.93 6.16
C LYS A 106 13.49 6.58 6.35
N LEU A 107 13.96 6.01 5.24
CA LEU A 107 14.83 4.85 5.24
C LEU A 107 16.30 5.29 5.15
N LYS A 108 17.19 4.47 5.70
CA LYS A 108 18.63 4.62 5.50
C LYS A 108 19.13 3.61 4.49
N HIS A 109 19.89 4.09 3.53
CA HIS A 109 20.59 3.23 2.58
C HIS A 109 21.97 2.89 3.16
N LEU A 110 22.41 1.65 2.97
CA LEU A 110 23.79 1.29 3.18
C LEU A 110 24.63 1.91 2.06
N ASN A 111 25.76 2.53 2.41
CA ASN A 111 26.73 2.97 1.42
C ASN A 111 27.38 1.72 0.81
N ILE A 112 26.79 1.22 -0.27
CA ILE A 112 27.37 0.18 -1.10
C ILE A 112 28.30 0.90 -2.09
N ASP A 113 29.54 0.43 -2.19
CA ASP A 113 30.56 1.01 -3.08
C ASP A 113 29.98 1.25 -4.49
N ALA A 114 30.30 2.42 -5.04
CA ALA A 114 29.60 3.15 -6.11
C ALA A 114 29.45 2.47 -7.49
N GLU A 115 29.66 1.16 -7.60
CA GLU A 115 29.54 0.41 -8.86
C GLU A 115 28.16 -0.21 -9.09
N THR A 116 27.28 -0.19 -8.08
CA THR A 116 25.90 -0.64 -8.24
C THR A 116 24.97 0.58 -8.14
N ASP A 117 24.53 1.09 -9.30
CA ASP A 117 23.44 2.07 -9.39
C ASP A 117 22.15 1.43 -8.85
N LEU A 118 22.02 1.39 -7.52
CA LEU A 118 20.84 0.93 -6.79
C LEU A 118 19.77 2.01 -6.72
N SER A 119 19.95 3.15 -7.40
CA SER A 119 18.87 4.07 -7.71
C SER A 119 17.96 3.42 -8.76
N GLY A 120 17.24 2.37 -8.35
CA GLY A 120 16.00 2.01 -9.00
C GLY A 120 15.21 3.30 -9.19
N THR A 121 14.63 3.48 -10.37
CA THR A 121 13.90 4.70 -10.77
C THR A 121 13.10 5.25 -9.59
N ASP A 122 13.21 6.55 -9.28
CA ASP A 122 12.55 7.25 -8.16
C ASP A 122 11.10 6.79 -7.90
N ALA A 123 10.36 6.45 -8.96
CA ALA A 123 9.03 5.85 -8.91
C ALA A 123 8.95 4.52 -8.12
N GLY A 124 9.88 3.60 -8.33
CA GLY A 124 9.90 2.29 -7.64
C GLY A 124 10.25 2.40 -6.17
N LEU A 125 11.07 3.40 -5.79
CA LEU A 125 11.31 3.72 -4.39
C LEU A 125 10.03 4.27 -3.74
N GLU A 126 9.33 5.19 -4.39
CA GLU A 126 8.07 5.73 -3.86
C GLU A 126 7.03 4.62 -3.65
N ASP A 127 6.82 3.76 -4.65
CA ASP A 127 5.86 2.65 -4.54
C ASP A 127 6.21 1.72 -3.37
N PHE A 128 7.50 1.46 -3.14
CA PHE A 128 7.96 0.69 -1.98
C PHE A 128 7.68 1.39 -0.64
N LEU A 129 7.89 2.72 -0.56
CA LEU A 129 7.56 3.47 0.65
C LEU A 129 6.05 3.48 0.93
N GLU A 130 5.21 3.53 -0.11
CA GLU A 130 3.76 3.39 0.00
C GLU A 130 3.37 2.00 0.51
N ASP A 131 3.97 0.93 -0.01
CA ASP A 131 3.70 -0.44 0.44
C ASP A 131 4.06 -0.63 1.93
N LEU A 132 5.14 0.02 2.42
CA LEU A 132 5.48 0.03 3.85
C LEU A 132 4.48 0.79 4.72
N GLU A 133 3.81 1.82 4.20
CA GLU A 133 2.73 2.54 4.88
C GLU A 133 1.46 1.70 4.96
N GLU A 134 1.14 0.99 3.87
CA GLU A 134 -0.08 0.22 3.70
C GLU A 134 -0.09 -1.11 4.46
N ASP A 135 1.06 -1.79 4.57
CA ASP A 135 1.13 -3.15 5.12
C ASP A 135 2.16 -3.32 6.24
N VAL A 136 1.68 -3.82 7.39
CA VAL A 136 2.52 -4.12 8.56
C VAL A 136 3.45 -5.30 8.28
N GLU A 137 3.06 -6.28 7.46
CA GLU A 137 3.88 -7.46 7.16
C GLU A 137 5.13 -7.10 6.35
N TYR A 138 5.00 -6.20 5.37
CA TYR A 138 6.13 -5.66 4.62
C TYR A 138 7.06 -4.82 5.51
N ARG A 139 6.49 -4.21 6.55
CA ARG A 139 7.21 -3.36 7.50
C ARG A 139 8.12 -4.13 8.46
N GLN A 140 7.80 -5.39 8.79
CA GLN A 140 8.43 -6.14 9.89
C GLN A 140 9.97 -6.23 9.81
N ASN A 141 10.53 -6.23 8.61
CA ASN A 141 11.98 -6.42 8.39
C ASN A 141 12.69 -5.15 7.90
N VAL A 142 12.06 -3.98 8.04
CA VAL A 142 12.61 -2.70 7.57
C VAL A 142 12.74 -1.71 8.73
N ASN A 143 13.95 -1.20 8.92
CA ASN A 143 14.20 -0.17 9.92
C ASN A 143 13.70 1.19 9.42
N ILE A 144 12.74 1.77 10.16
CA ILE A 144 12.11 3.05 9.84
C ILE A 144 12.59 4.10 10.82
N TYR A 145 13.11 5.20 10.31
CA TYR A 145 13.66 6.28 11.13
C TYR A 145 12.78 7.52 11.05
N LYS A 146 12.64 8.21 12.17
CA LYS A 146 11.96 9.51 12.20
C LYS A 146 12.73 10.55 11.40
N ASP A 147 12.02 11.37 10.63
CA ASP A 147 12.62 12.49 9.91
C ASP A 147 12.37 13.81 10.64
N HIS A 148 13.31 14.20 11.51
CA HIS A 148 13.21 15.43 12.30
C HIS A 148 13.21 16.72 11.46
N ASN A 149 13.61 16.65 10.18
CA ASN A 149 13.61 17.80 9.28
C ASN A 149 12.22 18.10 8.71
N LYS A 150 11.28 17.15 8.79
CA LYS A 150 9.89 17.39 8.40
C LYS A 150 9.07 17.82 9.60
N ILE A 151 8.60 19.05 9.54
CA ILE A 151 7.65 19.62 10.51
C ILE A 151 6.29 18.98 10.27
N ALA A 152 5.59 18.62 11.35
CA ALA A 152 4.22 18.14 11.29
C ALA A 152 3.34 19.17 10.55
N VAL A 153 2.79 18.77 9.41
CA VAL A 153 1.86 19.61 8.65
C VAL A 153 0.51 19.53 9.36
N ASP A 154 -0.10 20.68 9.67
CA ASP A 154 -1.41 20.79 10.34
C ASP A 154 -2.42 19.80 9.74
N GLU A 155 -3.04 19.01 10.63
CA GLU A 155 -3.85 17.82 10.33
C GLU A 155 -5.31 18.14 9.97
N ASP A 156 -5.69 19.42 9.94
CA ASP A 156 -7.09 19.84 10.05
C ASP A 156 -7.94 19.71 8.76
N GLU A 157 -7.36 19.35 7.61
CA GLU A 157 -8.11 19.35 6.33
C GLU A 157 -8.36 17.97 5.69
N ILE A 158 -7.88 16.82 6.21
CA ILE A 158 -7.70 15.65 5.30
C ILE A 158 -7.99 14.24 5.89
N GLU A 159 -8.86 13.53 5.15
CA GLU A 159 -9.09 12.08 5.00
C GLU A 159 -8.33 11.16 5.99
N ASP A 160 -8.98 10.84 7.12
CA ASP A 160 -8.47 9.96 8.20
C ASP A 160 -8.15 8.52 7.76
N ASP A 161 -8.53 8.12 6.54
CA ASP A 161 -8.45 6.74 6.05
C ASP A 161 -7.14 6.37 5.35
N VAL A 162 -6.17 7.30 5.23
CA VAL A 162 -4.88 7.00 4.57
C VAL A 162 -3.96 6.23 5.52
N PRO A 163 -3.43 5.06 5.13
CA PRO A 163 -2.49 4.29 5.94
C PRO A 163 -1.24 5.08 6.28
N ARG A 164 -0.80 4.98 7.54
CA ARG A 164 0.39 5.67 8.04
C ARG A 164 1.16 4.78 9.00
N ILE A 165 2.48 4.94 9.00
CA ILE A 165 3.35 4.30 9.98
C ILE A 165 3.17 5.00 11.32
N THR A 166 3.01 4.23 12.38
CA THR A 166 2.81 4.78 13.73
C THR A 166 4.13 5.25 14.31
N LEU A 167 4.09 6.22 15.24
CA LEU A 167 5.31 6.68 15.94
C LEU A 167 6.00 5.55 16.72
N GLN A 168 5.24 4.55 17.18
CA GLN A 168 5.79 3.39 17.90
C GLN A 168 6.67 2.51 16.99
N ASP A 169 6.38 2.48 15.69
CA ASP A 169 7.17 1.74 14.70
C ASP A 169 8.41 2.52 14.22
N MET A 170 8.53 3.80 14.59
CA MET A 170 9.64 4.66 14.18
C MET A 170 10.77 4.63 15.22
N MET A 171 12.00 4.50 14.73
CA MET A 171 13.21 4.61 15.52
C MET A 171 13.75 6.04 15.46
N ASP A 172 14.30 6.52 16.57
CA ASP A 172 15.11 7.74 16.55
C ASP A 172 16.50 7.42 15.99
N ASP A 173 17.09 8.42 15.34
CA ASP A 173 18.43 8.27 14.77
C ASP A 173 19.50 8.35 15.88
N LEU A 174 20.48 7.46 15.83
CA LEU A 174 21.63 7.51 16.71
C LEU A 174 22.67 8.47 16.11
N VAL A 175 22.65 9.71 16.57
CA VAL A 175 23.71 10.69 16.30
C VAL A 175 24.75 10.57 17.43
N LEU A 176 25.91 10.00 17.11
CA LEU A 176 27.05 10.02 18.01
C LEU A 176 27.78 11.35 17.78
N ASP A 177 27.62 12.28 18.72
CA ASP A 177 28.60 13.36 18.85
C ASP A 177 29.90 12.71 19.33
N ASP A 178 30.95 12.88 18.53
CA ASP A 178 32.25 12.26 18.76
C ASP A 178 32.85 12.82 20.07
N ALA A 179 32.54 12.15 21.19
CA ALA A 179 33.08 12.45 22.51
C ALA A 179 34.52 11.91 22.63
N THR A 180 35.32 12.02 21.57
CA THR A 180 36.77 11.95 21.66
C THR A 180 37.21 13.26 22.27
N GLY A 181 37.36 13.26 23.60
CA GLY A 181 37.93 14.38 24.33
C GLY A 181 39.22 14.83 23.65
N GLU A 182 39.33 16.12 23.38
CA GLU A 182 40.55 16.75 22.91
C GLU A 182 41.72 16.38 23.86
N GLU A 183 42.50 15.35 23.50
CA GLU A 183 43.84 15.15 24.05
C GLU A 183 44.74 16.25 23.50
N GLY A 184 44.84 17.37 24.22
CA GLY A 184 45.78 18.42 23.86
C GLY A 184 45.53 19.80 24.46
N GLY A 185 45.05 19.91 25.70
CA GLY A 185 45.11 21.20 26.40
C GLY A 185 46.58 21.62 26.62
N PRO A 186 47.00 22.85 26.29
CA PRO A 186 48.37 23.30 26.49
C PRO A 186 48.70 23.36 27.98
N MET A 187 49.75 22.64 28.40
CA MET A 187 50.35 22.79 29.73
C MET A 187 50.91 24.21 29.85
N LEU A 188 50.34 24.99 30.75
CA LEU A 188 50.87 26.30 31.14
C LEU A 188 52.15 26.07 31.98
N GLU A 189 53.25 26.65 31.51
CA GLU A 189 54.51 26.82 32.26
C GLU A 189 54.45 28.05 33.17
#